data_AF-A0A820JUG0-F1
#
_entry.id   AF-A0A820JUG0-F1
#
_cell.length_a   1.000
_cell.length_b   1.000
_cell.length_c   1.000
_cell.angle_alpha   90.00
_cell.angle_beta   90.00
_cell.angle_gamma   90.00
#
_symmetry.space_group_name_H-M   'P 1'
#
loop_
_entity.id
_entity.type
_entity.pdbx_description
1 polymer ?
#
loop_
_entity_poly.entity_id
_entity_poly.type
_entity_poly.pdbx_seq_one_letter_code
_entity_poly.pdbx_strand_id
1 'polypeptide(L)'
;STHSFVEYLRALSFFEFLTLLYEVVQALNDLSIYLFSKSLLNFRYSLVCKFYDYFKYSIILLSCWTIVGLTIDRCVLVCNPWSKKYPKLSRRLCNSKCAKRIILILILMSLIVNIPHLIYKEWHCRAPGFQNSAAYNQKYDSDHTKNSSSKKTCSCRISPDISQRTKEVFLFWHNYIFHLLCYTILPAVMLIASNAAILKRIHTPRPIVSNQNEHIRSKLTGTLTVLSLLFLSLYFPFAIVEAISYIAIRYKRYACNIRFILKLRILKRLTELLNIAAL
;
A
#
# COMPACT_ATOMS: atom_id res chain seq x y z
N SER A 1 1.42 -30.36 1.39
CA SER A 1 1.17 -29.03 0.78
C SER A 1 0.92 -27.93 1.81
N THR A 2 0.89 -28.23 3.11
CA THR A 2 0.81 -27.21 4.18
C THR A 2 2.04 -26.32 4.24
N HIS A 3 3.19 -26.79 3.77
CA HIS A 3 4.44 -26.04 3.84
C HIS A 3 4.48 -24.78 2.97
N SER A 4 3.89 -24.73 1.76
CA SER A 4 3.92 -23.49 0.95
C SER A 4 3.11 -22.37 1.62
N PHE A 5 1.95 -22.73 2.16
CA PHE A 5 1.04 -21.83 2.86
C PHE A 5 1.68 -21.15 4.08
N VAL A 6 2.40 -21.92 4.90
CA VAL A 6 3.05 -21.39 6.10
C VAL A 6 4.13 -20.37 5.74
N GLU A 7 4.84 -20.54 4.63
CA GLU A 7 5.85 -19.56 4.18
C GLU A 7 5.21 -18.23 3.76
N TYR A 8 4.10 -18.27 3.01
CA TYR A 8 3.35 -17.06 2.65
C TYR A 8 2.78 -16.35 3.87
N LEU A 9 2.21 -17.09 4.83
CA LEU A 9 1.69 -16.49 6.06
C LEU A 9 2.79 -15.83 6.91
N ARG A 10 3.96 -16.48 7.03
CA ARG A 10 5.10 -15.89 7.73
C ARG A 10 5.55 -14.59 7.05
N ALA A 11 5.72 -14.61 5.73
CA ALA A 11 6.09 -13.42 4.98
C ALA A 11 5.03 -12.31 5.12
N LEU A 12 3.74 -12.66 4.97
CA LEU A 12 2.63 -11.72 5.13
C LEU A 12 2.63 -11.09 6.52
N SER A 13 2.70 -11.89 7.59
CA SER A 13 2.74 -11.37 8.97
C SER A 13 3.91 -10.42 9.21
N PHE A 14 5.08 -10.70 8.61
CA PHE A 14 6.24 -9.82 8.70
C PHE A 14 6.01 -8.50 7.94
N PHE A 15 5.47 -8.55 6.73
CA PHE A 15 5.18 -7.34 5.94
C PHE A 15 4.06 -6.50 6.54
N GLU A 16 3.02 -7.12 7.11
CA GLU A 16 1.96 -6.43 7.84
C GLU A 16 2.49 -5.77 9.10
N PHE A 17 3.33 -6.46 9.88
CA PHE A 17 4.00 -5.86 11.04
C PHE A 17 4.82 -4.62 10.66
N LEU A 18 5.62 -4.71 9.59
CA LEU A 18 6.39 -3.57 9.10
C LEU A 18 5.48 -2.44 8.60
N THR A 19 4.40 -2.77 7.89
CA THR A 19 3.41 -1.79 7.43
C THR A 19 2.80 -1.04 8.61
N LEU A 20 2.37 -1.78 9.64
CA LEU A 20 1.81 -1.21 10.86
C LEU A 20 2.82 -0.32 11.58
N LEU A 21 4.09 -0.74 11.67
CA LEU A 21 5.15 0.07 12.24
C LEU A 21 5.30 1.43 11.51
N TYR A 22 5.32 1.41 10.18
CA TYR A 22 5.37 2.65 9.38
C TYR A 22 4.15 3.55 9.60
N GLU A 23 2.95 2.97 9.68
CA GLU A 23 1.73 3.74 9.92
C GLU A 23 1.67 4.33 11.34
N VAL A 24 2.08 3.58 12.36
CA VAL A 24 2.18 4.08 13.74
C VAL A 24 3.19 5.22 13.82
N VAL A 25 4.38 5.06 13.23
CA VAL A 25 5.42 6.09 13.19
C VAL A 25 4.91 7.35 12.47
N GLN A 26 4.20 7.20 11.35
CA GLN A 26 3.60 8.32 10.63
C GLN A 26 2.49 8.99 11.45
N ALA A 27 1.60 8.21 12.10
CA ALA A 27 0.50 8.72 12.91
C ALA A 27 1.03 9.50 14.13
N LEU A 28 2.06 8.99 14.81
CA LEU A 28 2.73 9.68 15.90
C LEU A 28 3.39 10.97 15.43
N ASN A 29 4.03 10.96 14.26
CA ASN A 29 4.61 12.16 13.68
C ASN A 29 3.55 13.21 13.37
N ASP A 30 2.45 12.82 12.75
CA ASP A 30 1.32 13.68 12.42
C ASP A 30 0.65 14.25 13.68
N LEU A 31 0.48 13.42 14.71
CA LEU A 31 -0.06 13.83 16.01
C LEU A 31 0.86 14.84 16.70
N SER A 32 2.17 14.62 16.67
CA SER A 32 3.14 15.55 17.23
C SER A 32 3.17 16.89 16.49
N ILE A 33 3.05 16.87 15.15
CA ILE A 33 2.92 18.10 14.36
C ILE A 33 1.64 18.83 14.76
N TYR A 34 0.53 18.11 14.96
CA TYR A 34 -0.74 18.71 15.36
C TYR A 34 -0.71 19.31 16.77
N LEU A 35 -0.20 18.58 17.77
CA LEU A 35 -0.20 19.01 19.17
C LEU A 35 0.92 20.00 19.51
N PHE A 36 2.13 19.77 18.98
CA PHE A 36 3.33 20.49 19.40
C PHE A 36 3.92 21.39 18.30
N SER A 37 3.34 21.38 17.09
CA SER A 37 3.93 22.01 15.90
C SER A 37 5.37 21.55 15.63
N LYS A 38 5.70 20.31 16.04
CA LYS A 38 7.04 19.73 15.92
C LYS A 38 6.96 18.37 15.25
N SER A 39 7.72 18.18 14.17
CA SER A 39 7.90 16.88 13.51
C SER A 39 8.81 16.00 14.36
N LEU A 40 8.36 14.79 14.73
CA LEU A 40 9.20 13.78 15.39
C LEU A 40 10.19 13.18 14.40
N LEU A 41 9.71 12.91 13.19
CA LEU A 41 10.54 12.55 12.05
C LEU A 41 11.17 13.83 11.52
N ASN A 42 12.34 14.18 12.02
CA ASN A 42 13.14 15.25 11.43
C ASN A 42 14.21 14.60 10.55
N PHE A 43 13.86 14.29 9.31
CA PHE A 43 14.81 13.81 8.32
C PHE A 43 15.74 14.97 7.98
N ARG A 44 16.87 15.09 8.71
CA ARG A 44 17.89 16.11 8.44
C ARG A 44 18.37 16.09 6.98
N TYR A 45 18.23 14.94 6.32
CA TYR A 45 18.64 14.71 4.95
C TYR A 45 17.47 14.27 4.07
N SER A 46 17.34 14.89 2.89
CA SER A 46 16.36 14.52 1.86
C SER A 46 16.44 13.04 1.47
N LEU A 47 17.66 12.48 1.47
CA LEU A 47 17.92 11.07 1.22
C LEU A 47 17.14 10.14 2.18
N VAL A 48 17.10 10.47 3.47
CA VAL A 48 16.44 9.61 4.47
C VAL A 48 14.94 9.60 4.26
N CYS A 49 14.34 10.74 3.90
CA CYS A 49 12.93 10.73 3.54
C CYS A 49 12.67 9.85 2.30
N LYS A 50 13.46 10.04 1.24
CA LYS A 50 13.31 9.27 0.00
C LYS A 50 13.31 7.76 0.29
N PHE A 51 14.27 7.29 1.09
CA PHE A 51 14.32 5.89 1.51
C PHE A 51 13.15 5.49 2.40
N TYR A 52 12.72 6.34 3.33
CA TYR A 52 11.58 6.07 4.21
C TYR A 52 10.31 5.81 3.39
N ASP A 53 9.96 6.73 2.48
CA ASP A 53 8.79 6.57 1.61
C ASP A 53 8.96 5.36 0.68
N TYR A 54 10.13 5.21 0.05
CA TYR A 54 10.43 4.08 -0.82
C TYR A 54 10.18 2.73 -0.14
N PHE A 55 10.76 2.51 1.05
CA PHE A 55 10.57 1.26 1.80
C PHE A 55 9.14 1.10 2.26
N LYS A 56 8.48 2.16 2.75
CA LYS A 56 7.06 2.12 3.13
C LYS A 56 6.20 1.58 1.99
N TYR A 57 6.29 2.17 0.80
CA TYR A 57 5.48 1.75 -0.34
C TYR A 57 5.88 0.36 -0.88
N SER A 58 7.17 0.01 -0.86
CA SER A 58 7.62 -1.35 -1.21
C SER A 58 7.05 -2.42 -0.28
N ILE A 59 7.00 -2.17 1.04
CA ILE A 59 6.44 -3.11 2.01
C ILE A 59 4.92 -3.23 1.86
N ILE A 60 4.20 -2.13 1.64
CA ILE A 60 2.74 -2.16 1.39
C ILE A 60 2.45 -2.99 0.13
N LEU A 61 3.20 -2.77 -0.95
CA LEU A 61 3.06 -3.54 -2.19
C LEU A 61 3.34 -5.02 -1.96
N LEU A 62 4.37 -5.33 -1.17
CA LEU A 62 4.75 -6.70 -0.82
C LEU A 62 3.64 -7.40 -0.04
N SER A 63 3.06 -6.75 0.97
CA SER A 63 1.93 -7.30 1.73
C SER A 63 0.76 -7.64 0.79
N CYS A 64 0.37 -6.67 -0.05
CA CYS A 64 -0.72 -6.81 -1.01
C CYS A 64 -0.50 -7.95 -2.03
N TRP A 65 0.68 -8.06 -2.63
CA TRP A 65 0.94 -9.13 -3.59
C TRP A 65 1.20 -10.49 -2.93
N THR A 66 1.62 -10.51 -1.67
CA THR A 66 1.77 -11.76 -0.90
C THR A 66 0.41 -12.40 -0.62
N ILE A 67 -0.61 -11.62 -0.25
CA ILE A 67 -1.97 -12.15 -0.07
C ILE A 67 -2.58 -12.63 -1.41
N VAL A 68 -2.31 -11.93 -2.51
CA VAL A 68 -2.69 -12.39 -3.86
C VAL A 68 -2.00 -13.72 -4.19
N GLY A 69 -0.68 -13.81 -4.00
CA GLY A 69 0.09 -15.03 -4.24
C GLY A 69 -0.41 -16.22 -3.41
N LEU A 70 -0.71 -15.98 -2.13
CA LEU A 70 -1.32 -16.97 -1.23
C LEU A 70 -2.67 -17.47 -1.76
N THR A 71 -3.52 -16.57 -2.23
CA THR A 71 -4.86 -16.88 -2.73
C THR A 71 -4.80 -17.64 -4.05
N ILE A 72 -3.86 -17.30 -4.93
CA ILE A 72 -3.62 -18.03 -6.19
C ILE A 72 -3.07 -19.42 -5.91
N ASP A 73 -2.08 -19.58 -5.02
CA ASP A 73 -1.55 -20.90 -4.62
C ASP A 73 -2.70 -21.81 -4.13
N ARG A 74 -3.62 -21.24 -3.34
CA ARG A 74 -4.81 -21.93 -2.87
C ARG A 74 -5.81 -22.24 -3.97
N CYS A 75 -6.05 -21.31 -4.89
CA CYS A 75 -6.91 -21.54 -6.05
C CYS A 75 -6.38 -22.71 -6.90
N VAL A 76 -5.08 -22.73 -7.18
CA VAL A 76 -4.42 -23.84 -7.90
C VAL A 76 -4.59 -25.17 -7.17
N LEU A 77 -4.43 -25.19 -5.84
CA LEU A 77 -4.62 -26.41 -5.04
C LEU A 77 -6.05 -26.93 -5.05
N VAL A 78 -7.06 -26.05 -4.91
CA VAL A 78 -8.47 -26.43 -4.76
C VAL A 78 -9.11 -26.74 -6.12
N CYS A 79 -8.87 -25.89 -7.11
CA CYS A 79 -9.40 -26.05 -8.46
C CYS A 79 -8.67 -27.16 -9.21
N ASN A 80 -7.38 -27.36 -8.92
CA ASN A 80 -6.49 -28.31 -9.60
C ASN A 80 -6.71 -28.30 -11.13
N PRO A 81 -6.54 -27.14 -11.79
CA PRO A 81 -6.93 -26.94 -13.18
C PRO A 81 -6.20 -27.89 -14.14
N TRP A 82 -5.00 -28.35 -13.75
CA TRP A 82 -4.16 -29.25 -14.55
C TRP A 82 -4.30 -30.73 -14.22
N SER A 83 -5.27 -31.11 -13.38
CA SER A 83 -5.46 -32.51 -12.94
C SER A 83 -5.47 -33.53 -14.08
N LYS A 84 -6.12 -33.21 -15.21
CA LYS A 84 -6.25 -34.12 -16.37
C LYS A 84 -4.96 -34.26 -17.19
N LYS A 85 -4.21 -33.16 -17.39
CA LYS A 85 -3.05 -33.13 -18.31
C LYS A 85 -1.71 -33.31 -17.58
N TYR A 86 -1.57 -32.72 -16.39
CA TYR A 86 -0.31 -32.73 -15.62
C TYR A 86 -0.59 -32.86 -14.12
N PRO A 87 -0.94 -34.06 -13.60
CA PRO A 87 -1.33 -34.26 -12.20
C PRO A 87 -0.20 -33.93 -11.20
N LYS A 88 1.06 -33.97 -11.64
CA LYS A 88 2.23 -33.63 -10.81
C LYS A 88 2.53 -32.12 -10.78
N LEU A 89 1.99 -31.31 -11.69
CA LEU A 89 2.34 -29.89 -11.83
C LEU A 89 1.82 -29.05 -10.65
N SER A 90 0.55 -29.21 -10.28
CA SER A 90 -0.06 -28.48 -9.15
C SER A 90 0.70 -28.76 -7.84
N ARG A 91 1.16 -30.00 -7.63
CA ARG A 91 1.98 -30.35 -6.44
C ARG A 91 3.37 -29.72 -6.46
N ARG A 92 3.96 -29.53 -7.64
CA ARG A 92 5.30 -28.89 -7.79
C ARG A 92 5.23 -27.39 -7.55
N LEU A 93 4.18 -26.73 -8.04
CA LEU A 93 3.96 -25.29 -7.83
C LEU A 93 3.71 -24.97 -6.35
N CYS A 94 2.93 -25.81 -5.66
CA CYS A 94 2.59 -25.59 -4.25
C CYS A 94 3.61 -26.20 -3.27
N ASN A 95 4.89 -26.05 -3.58
CA ASN A 95 6.02 -26.48 -2.74
C ASN A 95 6.63 -25.28 -2.00
N SER A 96 7.13 -25.47 -0.78
CA SER A 96 7.81 -24.43 0.01
C SER A 96 8.97 -23.77 -0.75
N LYS A 97 9.78 -24.56 -1.48
CA LYS A 97 10.86 -24.01 -2.33
C LYS A 97 10.33 -23.06 -3.42
N CYS A 98 9.17 -23.37 -4.00
CA CYS A 98 8.56 -22.52 -5.02
C CYS A 98 7.95 -21.26 -4.38
N ALA A 99 7.25 -21.40 -3.25
CA ALA A 99 6.73 -20.26 -2.49
C ALA A 99 7.83 -19.26 -2.11
N LYS A 100 8.97 -19.74 -1.58
CA LYS A 100 10.12 -18.87 -1.27
C LYS A 100 10.67 -18.13 -2.49
N ARG A 101 10.73 -18.80 -3.65
CA ARG A 101 11.13 -18.16 -4.92
C ARG A 101 10.13 -17.10 -5.37
N ILE A 102 8.83 -17.38 -5.27
CA ILE A 102 7.78 -16.41 -5.61
C ILE A 102 7.88 -15.18 -4.68
N ILE A 103 8.02 -15.38 -3.37
CA ILE A 103 8.20 -14.29 -2.40
C ILE A 103 9.46 -13.47 -2.74
N LEU A 104 10.59 -14.12 -3.06
CA LEU A 104 11.81 -13.42 -3.47
C LEU A 104 11.60 -12.58 -4.74
N ILE A 105 10.91 -13.14 -5.74
CA ILE A 105 10.57 -12.40 -6.97
C ILE A 105 9.67 -11.22 -6.65
N LEU A 106 8.67 -11.38 -5.77
CA LEU A 106 7.82 -10.28 -5.32
C LEU A 106 8.65 -9.19 -4.65
N ILE A 107 9.61 -9.53 -3.78
CA ILE A 107 10.51 -8.55 -3.15
C ILE A 107 11.28 -7.76 -4.21
N LEU A 108 11.94 -8.45 -5.15
CA LEU A 108 12.71 -7.78 -6.20
C LEU A 108 11.83 -6.88 -7.08
N MET A 109 10.66 -7.37 -7.48
CA MET A 109 9.70 -6.59 -8.27
C MET A 109 9.19 -5.37 -7.51
N SER A 110 8.84 -5.51 -6.23
CA SER A 110 8.37 -4.40 -5.39
C SER A 110 9.44 -3.34 -5.13
N LEU A 111 10.72 -3.73 -5.10
CA LEU A 111 11.84 -2.80 -5.01
C LEU A 111 12.03 -2.04 -6.32
N ILE A 112 12.00 -2.73 -7.47
CA ILE A 112 12.18 -2.10 -8.79
C ILE A 112 11.03 -1.14 -9.11
N VAL A 113 9.80 -1.62 -8.90
CA VAL A 113 8.57 -0.87 -9.19
C VAL A 113 8.53 0.46 -8.44
N ASN A 114 9.02 0.51 -7.20
CA ASN A 114 8.94 1.70 -6.37
C ASN A 114 10.14 2.66 -6.52
N ILE A 115 11.12 2.36 -7.39
CA ILE A 115 12.28 3.24 -7.63
C ILE A 115 11.89 4.71 -7.83
N PRO A 116 10.80 5.06 -8.55
CA PRO A 116 10.44 6.46 -8.74
C PRO A 116 10.25 7.24 -7.43
N HIS A 117 9.82 6.61 -6.32
CA HIS A 117 9.72 7.28 -5.00
C HIS A 117 11.04 7.91 -4.55
N LEU A 118 12.19 7.35 -4.96
CA LEU A 118 13.51 7.90 -4.66
C LEU A 118 13.82 9.17 -5.46
N ILE A 119 13.10 9.43 -6.54
CA ILE A 119 13.39 10.54 -7.47
C ILE A 119 12.65 11.79 -7.01
N TYR A 120 11.35 11.72 -6.71
CA TYR A 120 10.50 12.91 -6.62
C TYR A 120 10.19 13.44 -5.22
N LYS A 121 10.54 12.70 -4.15
CA LYS A 121 10.32 13.16 -2.77
C LYS A 121 11.49 14.01 -2.28
N GLU A 122 11.21 15.16 -1.71
CA GLU A 122 12.21 16.04 -1.13
C GLU A 122 11.78 16.56 0.24
N TRP A 123 12.77 16.77 1.10
CA TRP A 123 12.57 17.34 2.41
C TRP A 123 12.40 18.87 2.30
N HIS A 124 11.21 19.39 2.61
CA HIS A 124 10.93 20.83 2.55
C HIS A 124 10.58 21.39 3.92
N CYS A 125 11.25 22.48 4.28
CA CYS A 125 10.96 23.29 5.47
C CYS A 125 10.24 24.58 5.07
N ARG A 126 9.10 24.85 5.70
CA ARG A 126 8.37 26.13 5.54
C ARG A 126 8.40 26.91 6.86
N ALA A 127 8.54 28.22 6.76
CA ALA A 127 8.34 29.12 7.89
C ALA A 127 6.83 29.20 8.23
N PRO A 128 6.46 29.22 9.52
CA PRO A 128 5.07 29.40 9.93
C PRO A 128 4.60 30.81 9.54
N GLY A 129 3.49 30.93 8.78
CA GLY A 129 2.90 32.21 8.37
C GLY A 129 2.61 32.38 6.87
N PHE A 130 3.23 31.58 6.00
CA PHE A 130 3.06 31.67 4.53
C PHE A 130 2.18 30.54 3.96
N GLN A 131 0.91 30.47 4.37
CA GLN A 131 -0.03 29.45 3.86
C GLN A 131 -0.83 29.88 2.62
N ASN A 132 -0.85 31.17 2.24
CA ASN A 132 -1.83 31.68 1.28
C ASN A 132 -1.29 32.17 -0.08
N SER A 133 0.01 32.14 -0.35
CA SER A 133 0.55 32.68 -1.61
C SER A 133 1.24 31.61 -2.43
N ALA A 134 0.57 31.14 -3.48
CA ALA A 134 1.12 30.27 -4.52
C ALA A 134 2.18 30.95 -5.41
N ALA A 135 2.59 32.17 -5.07
CA ALA A 135 3.59 32.96 -5.77
C ALA A 135 4.72 33.32 -4.79
N TYR A 136 5.67 32.41 -4.62
CA TYR A 136 7.02 32.79 -4.18
C TYR A 136 8.06 31.76 -4.61
N ASN A 137 8.25 31.65 -5.93
CA ASN A 137 9.52 31.20 -6.48
C ASN A 137 10.38 32.45 -6.64
N GLN A 138 11.23 32.77 -5.66
CA GLN A 138 12.54 33.33 -5.93
C GLN A 138 13.39 33.36 -4.66
N LYS A 139 14.45 32.54 -4.70
CA LYS A 139 15.79 32.91 -4.24
C LYS A 139 15.84 33.57 -2.85
N TYR A 140 15.59 32.79 -1.81
CA TYR A 140 16.09 33.15 -0.48
C TYR A 140 17.54 32.69 -0.41
N ASP A 141 18.40 33.64 -0.78
CA ASP A 141 19.85 33.60 -0.66
C ASP A 141 20.27 33.44 0.80
N SER A 142 21.47 32.90 0.95
CA SER A 142 21.98 32.28 2.18
C SER A 142 22.56 33.28 3.19
N ASP A 143 21.92 34.42 3.43
CA ASP A 143 22.40 35.36 4.45
C ASP A 143 21.26 36.18 5.05
N HIS A 144 21.35 36.43 6.37
CA HIS A 144 20.35 37.05 7.27
C HIS A 144 19.20 36.10 7.70
N THR A 145 18.98 35.74 8.97
CA THR A 145 19.17 36.47 10.23
C THR A 145 19.21 35.45 11.38
N LYS A 146 20.30 35.48 12.16
CA LYS A 146 20.33 34.92 13.53
C LYS A 146 19.36 35.75 14.38
N ASN A 147 18.40 35.11 15.06
CA ASN A 147 17.58 35.60 16.20
C ASN A 147 16.05 35.64 16.05
N SER A 148 15.46 35.15 14.95
CA SER A 148 14.04 34.77 14.98
C SER A 148 13.94 33.24 15.10
N SER A 149 13.71 32.74 16.31
CA SER A 149 13.41 31.33 16.60
C SER A 149 12.01 30.93 16.11
N SER A 150 11.61 31.38 14.91
CA SER A 150 10.39 30.91 14.27
C SER A 150 10.58 29.43 13.93
N LYS A 151 9.84 28.57 14.63
CA LYS A 151 9.90 27.11 14.44
C LYS A 151 9.52 26.77 13.00
N LYS A 152 10.51 26.50 12.14
CA LYS A 152 10.28 26.02 10.77
C LYS A 152 9.63 24.63 10.84
N THR A 153 8.50 24.46 10.17
CA THR A 153 7.86 23.14 10.04
C THR A 153 8.41 22.47 8.80
N CYS A 154 9.14 21.38 9.00
CA CYS A 154 9.68 20.56 7.92
C CYS A 154 8.82 19.32 7.70
N SER A 155 8.61 18.98 6.43
CA SER A 155 7.88 17.77 6.05
C SER A 155 8.40 17.26 4.72
N CYS A 156 8.34 15.95 4.53
CA CYS A 156 8.69 15.38 3.26
C CYS A 156 7.54 15.47 2.27
N ARG A 157 7.79 16.10 1.12
CA ARG A 157 6.77 16.37 0.11
C ARG A 157 7.33 16.12 -1.28
N ILE A 158 6.45 16.10 -2.27
CA ILE A 158 6.87 16.09 -3.67
C ILE A 158 7.60 17.42 -3.94
N SER A 159 8.76 17.35 -4.60
CA SER A 159 9.56 18.53 -4.94
C SER A 159 8.73 19.56 -5.73
N PRO A 160 8.82 20.86 -5.45
CA PRO A 160 8.12 21.91 -6.21
C PRO A 160 8.81 22.22 -7.53
N ASP A 161 10.09 21.87 -7.72
CA ASP A 161 10.85 22.17 -8.95
C ASP A 161 10.60 21.14 -10.07
N ILE A 162 9.37 20.67 -10.16
CA ILE A 162 8.88 19.81 -11.24
C ILE A 162 8.32 20.73 -12.36
N SER A 163 9.01 21.83 -12.64
CA SER A 163 8.63 22.78 -13.70
C SER A 163 8.73 22.15 -15.10
N GLN A 164 9.38 20.99 -15.22
CA GLN A 164 9.48 20.24 -16.46
C GLN A 164 8.22 19.38 -16.66
N ARG A 165 7.36 19.79 -17.61
CA ARG A 165 6.10 19.14 -18.01
C ARG A 165 6.19 17.60 -18.12
N THR A 166 7.33 17.07 -18.57
CA THR A 166 7.60 15.63 -18.69
C THR A 166 7.67 14.92 -17.33
N LYS A 167 8.24 15.57 -16.31
CA LYS A 167 8.32 15.02 -14.95
C LYS A 167 6.94 15.02 -14.28
N GLU A 168 6.10 16.03 -14.53
CA GLU A 168 4.72 16.07 -14.00
C GLU A 168 3.86 14.92 -14.54
N VAL A 169 3.95 14.63 -15.85
CA VAL A 169 3.21 13.52 -16.48
C VAL A 169 3.70 12.19 -15.95
N PHE A 170 5.03 12.00 -15.83
CA PHE A 170 5.61 10.79 -15.29
C PHE A 170 5.21 10.56 -13.82
N LEU A 171 5.30 11.60 -12.99
CA LEU A 171 4.81 11.56 -11.62
C LEU A 171 3.33 11.23 -11.57
N PHE A 172 2.51 11.85 -12.41
CA PHE A 172 1.09 11.58 -12.42
C PHE A 172 0.79 10.10 -12.74
N TRP A 173 1.42 9.59 -13.80
CA TRP A 173 1.26 8.21 -14.20
C TRP A 173 1.71 7.25 -13.11
N HIS A 174 2.90 7.48 -12.56
CA HIS A 174 3.49 6.57 -11.60
C HIS A 174 2.85 6.67 -10.21
N ASN A 175 2.62 7.87 -9.67
CA ASN A 175 2.07 8.01 -8.33
C ASN A 175 0.61 7.63 -8.22
N TYR A 176 -0.18 7.79 -9.28
CA TYR A 176 -1.63 7.69 -9.16
C TYR A 176 -2.18 6.54 -9.97
N ILE A 177 -1.96 6.51 -11.28
CA ILE A 177 -2.51 5.45 -12.12
C ILE A 177 -1.87 4.12 -11.75
N PHE A 178 -0.54 4.10 -11.66
CA PHE A 178 0.18 2.87 -11.35
C PHE A 178 -0.10 2.39 -9.91
N HIS A 179 -0.10 3.27 -8.90
CA HIS A 179 -0.48 2.85 -7.53
C HIS A 179 -1.90 2.33 -7.48
N LEU A 180 -2.88 3.05 -8.04
CA LEU A 180 -4.27 2.62 -8.07
C LEU A 180 -4.43 1.25 -8.74
N LEU A 181 -3.78 1.05 -9.90
CA LEU A 181 -3.86 -0.22 -10.62
C LEU A 181 -3.15 -1.35 -9.88
N CYS A 182 -1.88 -1.17 -9.50
CA CYS A 182 -1.04 -2.24 -8.98
C CYS A 182 -1.22 -2.53 -7.50
N TYR A 183 -1.65 -1.56 -6.69
CA TYR A 183 -1.88 -1.76 -5.25
C TYR A 183 -3.32 -2.11 -4.94
N THR A 184 -4.27 -1.70 -5.80
CA THR A 184 -5.69 -1.81 -5.50
C THR A 184 -6.44 -2.64 -6.53
N ILE A 185 -6.57 -2.16 -7.77
CA ILE A 185 -7.49 -2.75 -8.74
C ILE A 185 -7.07 -4.16 -9.15
N LEU A 186 -5.81 -4.36 -9.55
CA LEU A 186 -5.31 -5.67 -9.96
C LEU A 186 -5.37 -6.70 -8.81
N PRO A 187 -4.83 -6.41 -7.62
CA PRO A 187 -4.99 -7.30 -6.47
C PRO A 187 -6.45 -7.62 -6.15
N ALA A 188 -7.34 -6.61 -6.14
CA ALA A 188 -8.76 -6.80 -5.88
C ALA A 188 -9.41 -7.76 -6.90
N VAL A 189 -9.19 -7.54 -8.20
CA VAL A 189 -9.72 -8.40 -9.27
C VAL A 189 -9.20 -9.83 -9.11
N MET A 190 -7.90 -10.01 -8.84
CA MET A 190 -7.31 -11.33 -8.66
C MET A 190 -7.84 -12.05 -7.42
N LEU A 191 -8.02 -11.34 -6.31
CA LEU A 191 -8.60 -11.89 -5.08
C LEU A 191 -10.06 -12.30 -5.28
N ILE A 192 -10.89 -11.44 -5.89
CA ILE A 192 -12.31 -11.73 -6.17
C ILE A 192 -12.43 -12.93 -7.12
N ALA A 193 -11.71 -12.92 -8.25
CA ALA A 193 -11.77 -14.00 -9.23
C ALA A 193 -11.30 -15.33 -8.64
N SER A 194 -10.21 -15.33 -7.86
CA SER A 194 -9.68 -16.54 -7.23
C SER A 194 -10.60 -17.08 -6.15
N ASN A 195 -11.14 -16.22 -5.28
CA ASN A 195 -12.09 -16.65 -4.25
C ASN A 195 -13.40 -17.17 -4.85
N ALA A 196 -13.91 -16.52 -5.91
CA ALA A 196 -15.10 -17.00 -6.62
C ALA A 196 -14.87 -18.39 -7.24
N ALA A 197 -13.70 -18.62 -7.84
CA ALA A 197 -13.33 -19.92 -8.39
C ALA A 197 -13.24 -21.00 -7.31
N ILE A 198 -12.61 -20.70 -6.17
CA ILE A 198 -12.51 -21.61 -5.02
C ILE A 198 -13.91 -21.94 -4.48
N LEU A 199 -14.76 -20.93 -4.26
CA LEU A 199 -16.10 -21.09 -3.71
C LEU A 199 -16.98 -21.96 -4.61
N LYS A 200 -16.96 -21.68 -5.92
CA LYS A 200 -17.66 -22.50 -6.94
C LYS A 200 -17.21 -23.96 -6.88
N ARG A 201 -15.90 -24.20 -6.72
CA ARG A 201 -15.32 -25.54 -6.68
C ARG A 201 -15.63 -26.33 -5.41
N ILE A 202 -15.88 -25.64 -4.30
CA ILE A 202 -16.29 -26.25 -3.01
C ILE A 202 -17.78 -26.58 -3.02
N HIS A 203 -18.62 -25.71 -3.58
CA HIS A 203 -20.08 -25.93 -3.66
C HIS A 203 -20.48 -26.93 -4.76
N THR A 204 -19.57 -27.30 -5.66
CA THR A 204 -19.85 -28.36 -6.62
C THR A 204 -19.89 -29.70 -5.88
N PRO A 205 -21.03 -30.43 -5.88
CA PRO A 205 -21.17 -31.69 -5.15
C PRO A 205 -20.13 -32.70 -5.65
N ARG A 206 -19.39 -33.31 -4.71
CA ARG A 206 -18.43 -34.37 -5.01
C ARG A 206 -18.98 -35.72 -4.50
N PRO A 207 -18.69 -36.83 -5.20
CA PRO A 207 -19.02 -38.14 -4.68
C PRO A 207 -18.32 -38.35 -3.33
N ILE A 208 -19.06 -38.93 -2.39
CA ILE A 208 -18.78 -39.08 -0.96
C ILE A 208 -17.40 -39.72 -0.75
N VAL A 209 -16.35 -38.93 -0.55
CA VAL A 209 -15.00 -39.43 -0.22
C VAL A 209 -14.44 -38.64 0.97
N SER A 210 -14.52 -39.28 2.14
CA SER A 210 -13.93 -38.91 3.44
C SER A 210 -14.28 -37.51 3.99
N ASN A 211 -15.32 -37.45 4.84
CA ASN A 211 -15.84 -36.25 5.50
C ASN A 211 -14.79 -35.43 6.30
N GLN A 212 -13.74 -36.05 6.86
CA GLN A 212 -12.79 -35.33 7.73
C GLN A 212 -11.89 -34.33 6.98
N ASN A 213 -11.41 -34.68 5.78
CA ASN A 213 -10.53 -33.80 5.01
C ASN A 213 -11.28 -32.61 4.38
N GLU A 214 -12.59 -32.74 4.18
CA GLU A 214 -13.43 -31.67 3.65
C GLU A 214 -13.70 -30.59 4.69
N HIS A 215 -13.96 -30.97 5.95
CA HIS A 215 -14.20 -30.01 7.04
C HIS A 215 -12.99 -29.08 7.28
N ILE A 216 -11.77 -29.61 7.29
CA ILE A 216 -10.55 -28.80 7.46
C ILE A 216 -10.35 -27.85 6.27
N ARG A 217 -10.66 -28.31 5.05
CA ARG A 217 -10.55 -27.50 3.83
C ARG A 217 -11.61 -26.40 3.74
N SER A 218 -12.84 -26.67 4.17
CA SER A 218 -13.91 -25.67 4.17
C SER A 218 -13.61 -24.55 5.16
N LYS A 219 -13.19 -24.90 6.39
CA LYS A 219 -12.82 -23.91 7.42
C LYS A 219 -11.68 -23.01 6.97
N LEU A 220 -10.62 -23.59 6.40
CA LEU A 220 -9.47 -22.83 5.91
C LEU A 220 -9.82 -21.92 4.73
N THR A 221 -10.67 -22.40 3.82
CA THR A 221 -11.17 -21.57 2.73
C THR A 221 -12.00 -20.41 3.26
N GLY A 222 -12.92 -20.68 4.19
CA GLY A 222 -13.74 -19.65 4.83
C GLY A 222 -12.90 -18.54 5.43
N THR A 223 -11.85 -18.90 6.19
CA THR A 223 -10.94 -17.89 6.78
C THR A 223 -10.22 -17.05 5.72
N LEU A 224 -9.81 -17.64 4.59
CA LEU A 224 -9.12 -16.91 3.53
C LEU A 224 -10.06 -16.00 2.73
N THR A 225 -11.29 -16.43 2.50
CA THR A 225 -12.30 -15.58 1.84
C THR A 225 -12.67 -14.41 2.72
N VAL A 226 -12.86 -14.63 4.03
CA VAL A 226 -13.06 -13.55 5.00
C VAL A 226 -11.87 -12.59 5.02
N LEU A 227 -10.64 -13.11 5.09
CA LEU A 227 -9.43 -12.28 5.04
C LEU A 227 -9.34 -11.46 3.74
N SER A 228 -9.67 -12.08 2.60
CA SER A 228 -9.67 -11.38 1.30
C SER A 228 -10.73 -10.29 1.24
N LEU A 229 -11.92 -10.54 1.79
CA LEU A 229 -13.01 -9.56 1.85
C LEU A 229 -12.68 -8.41 2.81
N LEU A 230 -12.06 -8.70 3.96
CA LEU A 230 -11.56 -7.70 4.89
C LEU A 230 -10.47 -6.85 4.24
N PHE A 231 -9.51 -7.49 3.55
CA PHE A 231 -8.48 -6.76 2.82
C PHE A 231 -9.10 -5.80 1.79
N LEU A 232 -10.07 -6.28 1.00
CA LEU A 232 -10.82 -5.44 0.05
C LEU A 232 -11.58 -4.31 0.75
N SER A 233 -12.31 -4.58 1.83
CA SER A 233 -13.11 -3.56 2.50
C SER A 233 -12.27 -2.49 3.21
N LEU A 234 -11.06 -2.84 3.67
CA LEU A 234 -10.17 -1.91 4.37
C LEU A 234 -9.29 -1.11 3.40
N TYR A 235 -8.75 -1.73 2.33
CA TYR A 235 -7.84 -1.06 1.38
C TYR A 235 -8.55 -0.33 0.25
N PHE A 236 -9.69 -0.81 -0.23
CA PHE A 236 -10.39 -0.20 -1.36
C PHE A 236 -10.88 1.23 -1.07
N PRO A 237 -11.48 1.54 0.10
CA PRO A 237 -11.87 2.90 0.43
C PRO A 237 -10.68 3.85 0.53
N PHE A 238 -9.56 3.37 1.09
CA PHE A 238 -8.33 4.16 1.19
C PHE A 238 -7.83 4.61 -0.19
N ALA A 239 -7.75 3.67 -1.13
CA ALA A 239 -7.31 3.95 -2.49
C ALA A 239 -8.26 4.89 -3.24
N ILE A 240 -9.58 4.71 -3.04
CA ILE A 240 -10.60 5.62 -3.60
C ILE A 240 -10.42 7.04 -3.03
N VAL A 241 -10.27 7.18 -1.72
CA VAL A 241 -10.10 8.49 -1.08
C VAL A 241 -8.82 9.17 -1.56
N GLU A 242 -7.74 8.42 -1.76
CA GLU A 242 -6.50 8.94 -2.33
C GLU A 242 -6.68 9.40 -3.78
N ALA A 243 -7.32 8.60 -4.62
CA ALA A 243 -7.63 8.94 -6.01
C ALA A 243 -8.54 10.17 -6.11
N ILE A 244 -9.62 10.22 -5.33
CA ILE A 244 -10.56 11.37 -5.28
C ILE A 244 -9.84 12.61 -4.77
N SER A 245 -9.04 12.50 -3.70
CA SER A 245 -8.27 13.62 -3.16
C SER A 245 -7.34 14.21 -4.21
N TYR A 246 -6.72 13.35 -5.02
CA TYR A 246 -5.87 13.78 -6.12
C TYR A 246 -6.65 14.47 -7.25
N ILE A 247 -7.69 13.83 -7.77
CA ILE A 247 -8.55 14.40 -8.83
C ILE A 247 -9.06 15.77 -8.37
N ALA A 248 -9.52 15.85 -7.12
CA ALA A 248 -9.92 17.10 -6.51
C ALA A 248 -8.78 18.14 -6.55
N ILE A 249 -7.57 17.83 -6.07
CA ILE A 249 -6.45 18.79 -6.09
C ILE A 249 -6.12 19.27 -7.51
N ARG A 250 -6.11 18.36 -8.50
CA ARG A 250 -5.76 18.69 -9.89
C ARG A 250 -6.79 19.58 -10.58
N TYR A 251 -8.07 19.27 -10.42
CA TYR A 251 -9.15 20.06 -11.02
C TYR A 251 -9.41 21.38 -10.25
N LYS A 252 -8.92 21.50 -9.00
CA LYS A 252 -9.15 22.66 -8.12
C LYS A 252 -8.20 23.84 -8.28
N ARG A 253 -7.52 24.00 -9.42
CA ARG A 253 -6.94 25.31 -9.77
C ARG A 253 -7.99 26.44 -9.84
N TYR A 254 -9.30 26.16 -9.76
CA TYR A 254 -10.35 27.17 -9.98
C TYR A 254 -11.35 27.45 -8.85
N ALA A 255 -11.65 26.55 -7.91
CA ALA A 255 -12.44 26.89 -6.70
C ALA A 255 -12.63 25.65 -5.84
N CYS A 256 -12.16 25.62 -4.60
CA CYS A 256 -12.84 24.76 -3.63
C CYS A 256 -12.73 25.13 -2.17
N ASN A 257 -13.84 24.80 -1.51
CA ASN A 257 -14.08 24.79 -0.10
C ASN A 257 -13.09 23.85 0.63
N ILE A 258 -12.09 24.44 1.28
CA ILE A 258 -11.08 23.78 2.14
C ILE A 258 -11.71 22.79 3.12
N ARG A 259 -12.95 23.08 3.54
CA ARG A 259 -13.76 22.24 4.44
C ARG A 259 -13.99 20.82 3.92
N PHE A 260 -14.11 20.62 2.61
CA PHE A 260 -14.29 19.29 2.00
C PHE A 260 -13.00 18.45 2.04
N ILE A 261 -11.85 19.08 1.78
CA ILE A 261 -10.54 18.42 1.85
C ILE A 261 -10.22 18.01 3.29
N LEU A 262 -10.57 18.85 4.25
CA LEU A 262 -10.41 18.53 5.67
C LEU A 262 -11.27 17.33 6.07
N LYS A 263 -12.53 17.28 5.62
CA LYS A 263 -13.43 16.12 5.85
C LYS A 263 -12.89 14.83 5.22
N LEU A 264 -12.32 14.88 4.01
CA LEU A 264 -11.69 13.71 3.38
C LEU A 264 -10.44 13.25 4.12
N ARG A 265 -9.61 14.16 4.64
CA ARG A 265 -8.46 13.78 5.48
C ARG A 265 -8.88 13.15 6.80
N ILE A 266 -9.92 13.70 7.42
CA ILE A 266 -10.49 13.11 8.65
C ILE A 266 -11.03 11.73 8.34
N LEU A 267 -11.78 11.56 7.24
CA LEU A 267 -12.29 10.25 6.82
C LEU A 267 -11.14 9.27 6.55
N LYS A 268 -10.11 9.68 5.81
CA LYS A 268 -8.91 8.86 5.56
C LYS A 268 -8.28 8.38 6.86
N ARG A 269 -8.06 9.29 7.82
CA ARG A 269 -7.49 8.97 9.14
C ARG A 269 -8.40 8.09 9.97
N LEU A 270 -9.72 8.26 9.86
CA LEU A 270 -10.68 7.41 10.56
C LEU A 270 -10.65 5.99 9.99
N THR A 271 -10.53 5.85 8.66
CA THR A 271 -10.35 4.56 8.00
C THR A 271 -9.01 3.93 8.38
N GLU A 272 -7.90 4.69 8.43
CA GLU A 272 -6.60 4.20 8.90
C GLU A 272 -6.68 3.70 10.35
N LEU A 273 -7.35 4.43 11.25
CA LEU A 273 -7.55 4.03 12.64
C LEU A 273 -8.46 2.80 12.77
N LEU A 274 -9.52 2.71 11.98
CA LEU A 274 -10.38 1.52 11.92
C LEU A 274 -9.61 0.32 11.39
N ASN A 275 -8.75 0.50 10.39
CA ASN A 275 -7.89 -0.55 9.87
C ASN A 275 -6.91 -1.05 10.95
N ILE A 276 -6.30 -0.14 11.71
CA ILE A 276 -5.43 -0.49 12.84
C ILE A 276 -6.21 -1.23 13.94
N ALA A 277 -7.46 -0.83 14.23
CA ALA A 277 -8.28 -1.46 15.25
C ALA A 277 -8.88 -2.82 14.81
N ALA A 278 -8.99 -3.07 13.50
CA ALA A 278 -9.50 -4.31 12.94
C ALA A 278 -8.42 -5.40 12.75
N LEU A 279 -7.14 -5.01 12.76
CA LEU A 279 -5.95 -5.88 12.73
C LEU A 279 -5.57 -6.33 14.14
#